data_AF-A0A355G9L3-F1
#
_entry.id   AF-A0A355G9L3-F1
#
_cell.length_a   1.000
_cell.length_b   1.000
_cell.length_c   1.000
_cell.angle_alpha   90.00
_cell.angle_beta   90.00
_cell.angle_gamma   90.00
#
_symmetry.space_group_name_H-M   'P 1'
#
loop_
_entity.id
_entity.type
_entity.pdbx_description
1 polymer ?
#
loop_
_entity_poly.entity_id
_entity_poly.type
_entity_poly.pdbx_seq_one_letter_code
_entity_poly.pdbx_strand_id
1 'polypeptide(L)'
;MRRLLTTVLFLGVSLFTSGIVSAQTPDLAPLIKDLGSDNEEQQSIAAHRLGELGPLSKSAVPALIEVVKEGSVAARSEAIIALGKIGPAASAAVP
;
A
#
# COMPACT_ATOMS: atom_id res chain seq x y z
N MET A 1 12.56 -39.40 29.90
CA MET A 1 11.13 -39.06 30.06
C MET A 1 10.84 -37.85 29.20
N ARG A 2 10.07 -38.05 28.11
CA ARG A 2 9.03 -37.15 27.55
C ARG A 2 9.37 -35.65 27.46
N ARG A 3 9.73 -35.14 26.26
CA ARG A 3 8.84 -34.37 25.37
C ARG A 3 8.10 -33.21 26.06
N LEU A 4 8.40 -31.98 25.63
CA LEU A 4 7.58 -30.74 25.58
C LEU A 4 8.56 -29.62 25.14
N LEU A 5 8.81 -29.34 23.86
CA LEU A 5 7.99 -28.57 22.90
C LEU A 5 7.37 -27.30 23.51
N THR A 6 7.60 -26.15 22.82
CA THR A 6 7.00 -24.80 23.02
C THR A 6 7.60 -24.04 24.24
N THR A 7 8.16 -22.82 24.20
CA THR A 7 7.67 -21.57 23.59
C THR A 7 8.77 -20.49 23.64
N VAL A 8 9.16 -19.97 22.48
CA VAL A 8 9.35 -18.54 22.14
C VAL A 8 9.33 -17.52 23.31
N LEU A 9 10.38 -16.69 23.42
CA LEU A 9 10.23 -15.22 23.38
C LEU A 9 11.60 -14.54 23.20
N PHE A 10 11.79 -13.94 22.03
CA PHE A 10 12.90 -13.06 21.67
C PHE A 10 12.82 -11.78 22.50
N LEU A 11 13.90 -11.43 23.20
CA LEU A 11 14.08 -10.08 23.74
C LEU A 11 15.54 -9.67 23.51
N GLY A 12 15.78 -9.07 22.35
CA GLY A 12 17.08 -8.59 21.89
C GLY A 12 16.98 -7.12 21.47
N VAL A 13 17.55 -6.26 22.30
CA VAL A 13 17.72 -4.81 22.16
C VAL A 13 18.27 -4.39 20.80
N SER A 14 17.79 -3.26 20.25
CA SER A 14 18.63 -2.38 19.42
C SER A 14 18.16 -0.92 19.50
N LEU A 15 19.12 -0.07 19.83
CA LEU A 15 19.00 1.35 20.11
C LEU A 15 18.66 2.15 18.85
N PHE A 16 17.74 3.10 18.96
CA PHE A 16 17.32 4.01 17.90
C PHE A 16 18.32 5.18 17.79
N THR A 17 19.54 4.89 17.34
CA THR A 17 20.51 5.91 16.95
C THR A 17 20.53 6.01 15.43
N SER A 18 19.87 7.02 14.86
CA SER A 18 20.33 7.79 13.69
C SER A 18 19.25 8.75 13.24
N GLY A 19 19.44 10.03 13.57
CA GLY A 19 18.89 11.11 12.79
C GLY A 19 19.59 11.11 11.42
N ILE A 20 18.89 10.59 10.42
CA ILE A 20 18.99 11.04 9.04
C ILE A 20 17.57 10.97 8.52
N VAL A 21 16.91 12.13 8.40
CA VAL A 21 15.79 12.30 7.47
C VAL A 21 16.39 12.15 6.08
N SER A 22 16.69 10.90 5.71
CA SER A 22 16.64 10.51 4.32
C SER A 22 15.17 10.64 3.97
N ALA A 23 14.84 11.34 2.90
CA ALA A 23 13.51 11.24 2.32
C ALA A 23 13.32 9.75 2.00
N GLN A 24 12.74 8.98 2.93
CA GLN A 24 12.31 7.62 2.68
C GLN A 24 11.34 7.75 1.52
N THR A 25 11.79 7.41 0.32
CA THR A 25 10.87 7.15 -0.78
C THR A 25 9.94 6.07 -0.23
N PRO A 26 8.63 6.36 -0.07
CA PRO A 26 7.72 5.40 0.48
C PRO A 26 7.79 4.16 -0.41
N ASP A 27 8.07 2.99 0.19
CA ASP A 27 8.08 1.75 -0.56
C ASP A 27 6.65 1.45 -1.02
N LEU A 28 6.43 1.62 -2.32
CA LEU A 28 5.12 1.45 -2.94
C LEU A 28 4.84 -0.02 -3.27
N ALA A 29 5.87 -0.87 -3.34
CA ALA A 29 5.72 -2.28 -3.70
C ALA A 29 4.70 -3.04 -2.83
N PRO A 30 4.70 -2.92 -1.48
CA PRO A 30 3.69 -3.57 -0.65
C PRO A 30 2.29 -3.02 -0.92
N LEU A 31 2.14 -1.70 -1.10
CA LEU A 31 0.83 -1.10 -1.38
C LEU A 31 0.27 -1.53 -2.73
N ILE A 32 1.12 -1.58 -3.76
CA ILE A 32 0.73 -2.05 -5.10
C ILE A 32 0.34 -3.52 -5.06
N LYS A 33 1.05 -4.34 -4.28
CA LYS A 33 0.68 -5.75 -4.06
C LYS A 33 -0.68 -5.88 -3.37
N ASP A 34 -0.92 -5.06 -2.34
CA ASP A 34 -2.15 -5.10 -1.55
C ASP A 34 -3.39 -4.65 -2.33
N LEU A 35 -3.24 -3.90 -3.43
CA LEU A 35 -4.32 -3.64 -4.39
C LEU A 35 -4.88 -4.92 -5.03
N GLY A 36 -4.11 -6.01 -5.09
CA GLY A 36 -4.54 -7.32 -5.56
C GLY A 36 -4.98 -8.28 -4.45
N SER A 37 -5.16 -7.81 -3.22
CA SER A 37 -5.61 -8.64 -2.10
C SER A 37 -7.08 -9.05 -2.24
N ASP A 38 -7.41 -10.28 -1.87
CA ASP A 38 -8.80 -10.76 -1.75
C ASP A 38 -9.53 -10.12 -0.54
N ASN A 39 -8.79 -9.47 0.37
CA ASN A 39 -9.37 -8.74 1.48
C ASN A 39 -9.74 -7.32 1.03
N GLU A 40 -11.04 -7.07 0.89
CA GLU A 40 -11.58 -5.77 0.44
C GLU A 40 -11.15 -4.58 1.31
N GLU A 41 -11.00 -4.77 2.62
CA GLU A 41 -10.53 -3.74 3.53
C GLU A 41 -9.05 -3.42 3.24
N GLN A 42 -8.22 -4.45 3.09
CA GLN A 42 -6.81 -4.26 2.76
C GLN A 42 -6.62 -3.60 1.37
N GLN A 43 -7.41 -4.03 0.38
CA GLN A 43 -7.40 -3.45 -0.96
C GLN A 43 -7.78 -1.96 -0.95
N SER A 44 -8.85 -1.59 -0.23
CA SER A 44 -9.29 -0.19 -0.12
C SER A 44 -8.29 0.68 0.68
N ILE A 45 -7.72 0.16 1.77
CA ILE A 45 -6.66 0.83 2.53
C ILE A 45 -5.43 1.08 1.64
N ALA A 46 -5.05 0.12 0.79
CA ALA A 46 -3.93 0.29 -0.12
C ALA A 46 -4.19 1.41 -1.13
N ALA A 47 -5.37 1.43 -1.76
CA ALA A 47 -5.77 2.50 -2.67
C ALA A 47 -5.76 3.87 -1.98
N HIS A 48 -6.35 3.95 -0.79
CA HIS A 48 -6.37 5.16 0.02
C HIS A 48 -4.96 5.70 0.31
N ARG A 49 -4.07 4.84 0.80
CA ARG A 49 -2.67 5.21 1.13
C ARG A 49 -1.90 5.68 -0.10
N LEU A 50 -2.10 5.03 -1.25
CA LEU A 50 -1.48 5.47 -2.51
C LEU A 50 -1.97 6.87 -2.91
N GLY A 51 -3.24 7.17 -2.67
CA GLY A 51 -3.80 8.51 -2.85
C GLY A 51 -3.19 9.56 -1.91
N GLU A 52 -2.97 9.24 -0.64
CA GLU A 52 -2.33 10.15 0.33
C GLU A 52 -0.88 10.51 -0.05
N LEU A 53 -0.19 9.61 -0.73
CA LEU A 53 1.15 9.85 -1.29
C LEU A 53 1.12 10.70 -2.57
N GLY A 54 -0.05 10.86 -3.20
CA GLY A 54 -0.28 11.75 -4.34
C GLY A 54 0.68 11.45 -5.51
N PRO A 55 1.34 12.47 -6.09
CA PRO A 55 2.21 12.30 -7.27
C PRO A 55 3.35 11.29 -7.10
N LEU A 56 3.79 11.01 -5.87
CA LEU A 56 4.82 10.00 -5.59
C LEU A 56 4.36 8.60 -6.00
N SER A 57 3.05 8.33 -5.99
CA SER A 57 2.44 7.06 -6.36
C SER A 57 2.20 6.87 -7.86
N LYS A 58 2.85 7.66 -8.73
CA LYS A 58 2.69 7.54 -10.20
C LYS A 58 2.86 6.10 -10.72
N SER A 59 3.78 5.33 -10.15
CA SER A 59 4.01 3.93 -10.57
C SER A 59 2.84 2.99 -10.28
N ALA A 60 1.92 3.38 -9.38
CA ALA A 60 0.74 2.59 -9.04
C ALA A 60 -0.47 2.83 -9.97
N VAL A 61 -0.39 3.80 -10.89
CA VAL A 61 -1.51 4.17 -11.78
C VAL A 61 -2.11 2.96 -12.53
N PRO A 62 -1.32 2.07 -13.17
CA PRO A 62 -1.89 0.91 -13.86
C PRO A 62 -2.67 -0.01 -12.92
N ALA A 63 -2.15 -0.27 -11.71
CA ALA A 63 -2.81 -1.12 -10.73
C ALA A 63 -4.10 -0.48 -10.19
N LEU A 64 -4.09 0.83 -9.95
CA LEU A 64 -5.29 1.57 -9.55
C LEU A 64 -6.37 1.56 -10.64
N ILE A 65 -5.99 1.63 -11.92
CA ILE A 65 -6.93 1.50 -13.05
C ILE A 65 -7.61 0.12 -13.04
N GLU A 66 -6.88 -0.96 -12.77
CA GLU A 66 -7.50 -2.30 -12.66
C GLU A 66 -8.44 -2.38 -11.46
N VAL A 67 -8.09 -1.77 -10.32
CA VAL A 67 -9.00 -1.70 -9.15
C VAL A 67 -10.28 -0.92 -9.48
N VAL A 68 -10.23 0.12 -10.31
CA VAL A 68 -11.44 0.84 -10.76
C VAL A 68 -12.40 -0.06 -11.55
N LYS A 69 -11.88 -1.03 -12.31
CA LYS A 69 -12.66 -1.95 -13.14
C LYS A 69 -13.23 -3.12 -12.35
N GLU A 70 -12.40 -3.76 -11.53
CA GLU A 70 -12.67 -5.09 -10.97
C GLU A 70 -12.68 -5.14 -9.43
N GLY A 71 -12.26 -4.06 -8.76
CA GLY A 71 -12.19 -4.01 -7.30
C GLY A 71 -13.55 -3.97 -6.60
N SER A 72 -13.53 -4.12 -5.27
CA SER A 72 -14.73 -3.97 -4.43
C SER A 72 -15.32 -2.55 -4.52
N VAL A 73 -16.58 -2.37 -4.10
CA VAL A 73 -17.24 -1.05 -4.12
C VAL A 73 -16.43 0.01 -3.35
N ALA A 74 -15.88 -0.36 -2.19
CA ALA A 74 -15.03 0.51 -1.39
C ALA A 74 -13.70 0.80 -2.11
N ALA A 75 -13.03 -0.24 -2.62
CA ALA A 75 -11.75 -0.09 -3.30
C ALA A 75 -11.84 0.74 -4.58
N ARG A 76 -12.90 0.59 -5.37
CA ARG A 76 -13.16 1.41 -6.57
C ARG A 76 -13.28 2.89 -6.23
N SER A 77 -14.00 3.21 -5.16
CA SER A 77 -14.17 4.60 -4.71
C SER A 77 -12.84 5.21 -4.30
N GLU A 78 -12.05 4.50 -3.49
CA GLU A 78 -10.71 4.94 -3.08
C GLU A 78 -9.73 5.03 -4.26
N ALA A 79 -9.81 4.11 -5.22
CA ALA A 79 -8.93 4.13 -6.39
C ALA A 79 -9.20 5.34 -7.29
N ILE A 80 -10.47 5.72 -7.50
CA ILE A 80 -10.83 6.95 -8.23
C ILE A 80 -10.27 8.19 -7.52
N ILE A 81 -10.44 8.27 -6.19
CA ILE A 81 -9.90 9.37 -5.38
C ILE A 81 -8.37 9.42 -5.48
N ALA A 82 -7.71 8.26 -5.37
CA ALA A 82 -6.26 8.14 -5.45
C ALA A 82 -5.73 8.60 -6.81
N LEU A 83 -6.36 8.19 -7.92
CA LEU A 83 -6.01 8.65 -9.27
C LEU A 83 -6.15 10.17 -9.39
N GLY A 84 -7.20 10.76 -8.81
CA GLY A 84 -7.38 12.22 -8.74
C GLY A 84 -6.27 12.92 -7.95
N LYS A 85 -5.86 12.36 -6.80
CA LYS A 85 -4.76 12.89 -5.97
C LYS A 85 -3.38 12.73 -6.61
N ILE A 86 -3.16 11.68 -7.40
CA ILE A 86 -1.95 11.50 -8.22
C ILE A 86 -1.83 12.60 -9.29
N GLY A 87 -2.98 13.04 -9.83
CA GLY A 87 -3.05 14.18 -10.73
C GLY A 87 -2.64 13.84 -12.18
N PRO A 88 -1.95 14.74 -12.91
CA PRO A 88 -1.69 14.57 -14.35
C PRO A 88 -0.98 13.27 -14.75
N ALA A 89 -0.23 12.68 -13.83
CA ALA A 89 0.42 11.39 -14.04
C ALA A 89 -0.57 10.22 -14.21
N ALA A 90 -1.83 10.40 -13.80
CA ALA A 90 -2.93 9.45 -13.94
C ALA A 90 -3.82 9.72 -15.18
N SER A 91 -3.37 10.52 -16.15
CA SER A 91 -4.16 10.83 -17.36
C SER A 91 -4.60 9.60 -18.17
N ALA A 92 -3.85 8.49 -18.07
CA ALA A 92 -4.21 7.21 -18.68
C ALA A 92 -5.49 6.58 -18.10
N ALA A 93 -6.03 7.10 -16.99
CA ALA A 93 -7.28 6.63 -16.40
C ALA A 93 -8.53 7.28 -17.04
N VAL A 94 -8.36 8.25 -17.94
CA VAL A 94 -9.48 8.91 -18.65
C VAL A 94 -9.68 8.22 -20.01
N PRO A 95 -10.94 7.90 -20.41
CA PRO A 95 -11.25 7.32 -21.72
C PRO A 95 -10.87 8.19 -22.93
#